data_AF-A0A534Z4V0-F1
#
_entry.id   AF-A0A534Z4V0-F1
#
_cell.length_a   1.000
_cell.length_b   1.000
_cell.length_c   1.000
_cell.angle_alpha   90.00
_cell.angle_beta   90.00
_cell.angle_gamma   90.00
#
_symmetry.space_group_name_H-M   'P 1'
#
loop_
_entity.id
_entity.type
_entity.pdbx_description
1 polymer ?
#
loop_
_entity_poly.entity_id
_entity_poly.type
_entity_poly.pdbx_seq_one_letter_code
_entity_poly.pdbx_strand_id
1 'polypeptide(L)'
;MYQTSSAFSPLEKLVIEYAATMTKTPVDVPEELFAAHRCHFDDAQLVELTAAVAWENYRARFNHALLIEAEGFSEGAYCPLPERPERER
;
A
#
# COMPACT_ATOMS: atom_id res chain seq x y z
N MET A 1 10.22 4.26 -5.52
CA MET A 1 9.21 4.63 -4.51
C MET A 1 8.06 5.34 -5.23
N TYR A 2 6.79 5.06 -4.90
CA TYR A 2 5.63 5.57 -5.66
C TYR A 2 5.51 7.10 -5.60
N GLN A 3 6.01 7.72 -4.52
CA GLN A 3 5.94 9.16 -4.26
C GLN A 3 6.58 9.98 -5.40
N THR A 4 7.73 9.54 -5.91
CA THR A 4 8.46 10.22 -6.99
C THR A 4 8.13 9.70 -8.38
N SER A 5 7.34 8.63 -8.49
CA SER A 5 6.96 8.05 -9.77
C SER A 5 6.01 8.97 -10.54
N SER A 6 6.23 9.13 -11.84
CA SER A 6 5.31 9.81 -12.77
C SER A 6 4.14 8.94 -13.21
N ALA A 7 4.15 7.64 -12.88
CA ALA A 7 3.09 6.70 -13.26
C ALA A 7 1.80 6.87 -12.45
N PHE A 8 1.85 7.60 -11.33
CA PHE A 8 0.71 7.82 -10.44
C PHE A 8 0.35 9.31 -10.42
N SER A 9 -0.93 9.59 -10.55
CA SER A 9 -1.53 10.90 -10.29
C SER A 9 -1.37 11.29 -8.81
N PRO A 10 -1.55 12.60 -8.48
CA PRO A 10 -1.54 13.04 -7.09
C PRO A 10 -2.56 12.29 -6.21
N LEU A 11 -3.75 12.02 -6.73
CA LEU A 11 -4.80 11.31 -6.01
C LEU A 11 -4.42 9.83 -5.75
N GLU A 12 -3.86 9.14 -6.75
CA GLU A 12 -3.40 7.76 -6.57
C GLU A 12 -2.28 7.67 -5.54
N LYS A 13 -1.34 8.62 -5.53
CA LYS A 13 -0.29 8.68 -4.51
C LYS A 13 -0.87 8.91 -3.11
N LEU A 14 -1.89 9.76 -2.99
CA LEU A 14 -2.59 10.03 -1.74
C LEU A 14 -3.28 8.76 -1.21
N VAL A 15 -3.97 8.02 -2.09
CA VAL A 15 -4.60 6.73 -1.77
C VAL A 15 -3.56 5.67 -1.36
N ILE A 16 -2.42 5.59 -2.06
CA ILE A 16 -1.34 4.67 -1.71
C ILE A 16 -0.76 5.02 -0.33
N GLU A 17 -0.56 6.30 -0.01
CA GLU A 17 -0.08 6.76 1.30
C GLU A 17 -1.03 6.36 2.43
N TYR A 18 -2.35 6.49 2.20
CA TYR A 18 -3.38 6.04 3.13
C TYR A 18 -3.35 4.53 3.35
N ALA A 19 -3.31 3.75 2.27
CA ALA A 19 -3.21 2.29 2.34
C ALA A 19 -1.93 1.83 3.07
N ALA A 20 -0.79 2.46 2.78
CA ALA A 20 0.48 2.18 3.45
C ALA A 20 0.45 2.55 4.94
N THR A 21 -0.29 3.60 5.31
CA THR A 21 -0.42 4.03 6.71
C THR A 21 -1.39 3.13 7.49
N MET A 22 -2.53 2.77 6.90
CA MET A 22 -3.51 1.85 7.49
C MET A 22 -2.96 0.43 7.76
N THR A 23 -1.93 0.00 7.03
CA THR A 23 -1.33 -1.34 7.16
C THR A 23 -0.19 -1.40 8.18
N LYS A 24 0.22 -0.26 8.77
CA LYS A 24 1.21 -0.22 9.86
C LYS A 24 0.67 -0.89 11.13
N THR A 25 1.58 -1.36 11.97
CA THR A 25 1.26 -1.91 13.29
C THR A 25 2.09 -1.19 14.35
N PRO A 26 1.47 -0.39 15.25
CA PRO A 26 0.04 -0.09 15.32
C PRO A 26 -0.45 0.74 14.12
N VAL A 27 -1.77 0.66 13.85
CA VAL A 27 -2.40 1.52 12.86
C VAL A 27 -2.61 2.91 13.46
N ASP A 28 -2.11 3.93 12.78
CA ASP A 28 -2.25 5.34 13.17
C ASP A 28 -2.30 6.18 11.89
N VAL A 29 -3.48 6.70 11.56
CA VAL A 29 -3.71 7.54 10.38
C VAL A 29 -3.73 9.00 10.83
N PRO A 30 -2.78 9.85 10.39
CA PRO A 30 -2.78 11.26 10.71
C PRO A 30 -4.05 11.96 10.21
N GLU A 31 -4.60 12.87 11.02
CA GLU A 31 -5.80 13.64 10.65
C GLU A 31 -5.57 14.44 9.36
N GLU A 32 -4.37 14.95 9.13
CA GLU A 32 -4.01 15.70 7.93
C GLU A 32 -4.13 14.84 6.66
N LEU A 33 -3.75 13.56 6.78
CA LEU A 33 -3.88 12.60 5.69
C LEU A 33 -5.34 12.28 5.41
N PHE A 34 -6.15 12.10 6.46
CA PHE A 34 -7.58 11.84 6.32
C PHE A 34 -8.32 13.07 5.75
N ALA A 35 -7.99 14.27 6.21
CA ALA A 35 -8.54 15.53 5.72
C ALA A 35 -8.20 15.76 4.23
N ALA A 36 -6.98 15.42 3.79
CA ALA A 36 -6.61 15.50 2.38
C ALA A 36 -7.49 14.60 1.49
N HIS A 37 -7.93 13.44 1.98
CA HIS A 37 -8.85 12.57 1.24
C HIS A 37 -10.25 13.16 1.09
N ARG A 38 -10.75 13.86 2.12
CA ARG A 38 -12.06 14.53 2.07
C ARG A 38 -12.16 15.64 1.01
N CYS A 39 -11.02 16.13 0.50
CA CYS A 39 -11.01 17.05 -0.64
C CYS A 39 -11.38 16.36 -1.98
N HIS A 40 -11.34 15.02 -2.03
CA HIS A 40 -11.53 14.23 -3.24
C HIS A 40 -12.68 13.22 -3.14
N PHE A 41 -12.99 12.78 -1.93
CA PHE A 41 -13.97 11.73 -1.66
C PHE A 41 -15.04 12.22 -0.71
N ASP A 42 -16.27 11.79 -0.95
CA ASP A 42 -17.33 11.88 0.07
C ASP A 42 -17.15 10.80 1.15
N ASP A 43 -17.97 10.89 2.21
CA ASP A 43 -17.88 9.97 3.34
C ASP A 43 -18.14 8.51 2.94
N ALA A 44 -19.04 8.25 1.98
CA ALA A 44 -19.34 6.89 1.53
C ALA A 44 -18.16 6.30 0.76
N GLN A 45 -17.55 7.07 -0.14
CA GLN A 45 -16.35 6.70 -0.87
C GLN A 45 -15.15 6.45 0.07
N LEU A 46 -15.00 7.25 1.12
CA LEU A 46 -13.96 7.03 2.13
C LEU A 46 -14.18 5.74 2.92
N VAL A 47 -15.43 5.42 3.26
CA VAL A 47 -15.78 4.15 3.90
C VAL A 47 -15.44 2.97 2.98
N GLU A 48 -15.80 3.04 1.70
CA GLU A 48 -15.48 2.00 0.71
C GLU A 48 -13.96 1.81 0.54
N LEU A 49 -13.21 2.91 0.42
CA LEU A 49 -11.76 2.88 0.32
C LEU A 49 -11.14 2.22 1.57
N THR A 50 -11.58 2.62 2.75
CA THR A 50 -11.10 2.08 4.03
C THR A 50 -11.43 0.59 4.16
N ALA A 51 -12.62 0.18 3.75
CA ALA A 51 -13.04 -1.22 3.77
C ALA A 51 -12.19 -2.08 2.83
N ALA A 52 -11.90 -1.59 1.62
CA ALA A 52 -11.03 -2.29 0.67
C ALA A 52 -9.63 -2.51 1.24
N VAL A 53 -9.01 -1.47 1.82
CA VAL A 53 -7.68 -1.57 2.45
C VAL A 53 -7.70 -2.56 3.62
N ALA A 54 -8.72 -2.50 4.48
CA ALA A 54 -8.86 -3.40 5.62
C ALA A 54 -9.01 -4.87 5.18
N TRP A 55 -9.77 -5.12 4.10
CA TRP A 55 -9.96 -6.45 3.54
C TRP A 55 -8.66 -7.05 2.99
N GLU A 56 -7.84 -6.25 2.29
CA GLU A 56 -6.52 -6.71 1.85
C GLU A 56 -5.59 -7.03 3.01
N ASN A 57 -5.59 -6.18 4.05
CA ASN A 57 -4.79 -6.41 5.25
C ASN A 57 -5.22 -7.70 5.98
N TYR A 58 -6.53 -7.99 6.05
CA TYR A 58 -7.04 -9.26 6.57
C TYR A 58 -6.51 -10.44 5.76
N ARG A 59 -6.62 -10.41 4.43
CA ARG A 59 -6.14 -11.50 3.57
C ARG A 59 -4.64 -11.70 3.69
N ALA A 60 -3.86 -10.62 3.74
CA ALA A 60 -2.42 -10.69 3.94
C ALA A 60 -2.06 -11.40 5.25
N ARG A 61 -2.70 -11.02 6.36
CA ARG A 61 -2.48 -11.64 7.68
C ARG A 61 -2.94 -13.09 7.71
N PHE A 62 -4.09 -13.39 7.11
CA PHE A 62 -4.63 -14.74 7.01
C PHE A 62 -3.68 -15.66 6.22
N ASN A 63 -3.26 -15.23 5.04
CA ASN A 63 -2.34 -16.00 4.19
C ASN A 63 -1.00 -16.23 4.90
N HIS A 64 -0.45 -15.19 5.54
CA HIS A 64 0.79 -15.31 6.29
C HIS A 64 0.68 -16.26 7.49
N ALA A 65 -0.44 -16.23 8.22
CA ALA A 65 -0.66 -17.12 9.36
C ALA A 65 -0.76 -18.60 8.97
N LEU A 66 -1.26 -18.88 7.76
CA LEU A 66 -1.45 -20.24 7.23
C LEU A 66 -0.33 -20.71 6.30
N LEU A 67 0.73 -19.90 6.12
CA LEU A 67 1.83 -20.17 5.20
C LEU A 67 1.33 -20.45 3.76
N ILE A 68 0.31 -19.70 3.33
CA ILE A 68 -0.19 -19.78 1.95
C ILE A 68 0.84 -19.11 1.03
N GLU A 69 1.43 -19.91 0.14
CA GLU A 69 2.45 -19.47 -0.81
C GLU A 69 1.85 -19.04 -2.15
N ALA A 70 2.68 -18.45 -3.01
CA ALA A 70 2.27 -18.07 -4.36
C ALA A 70 2.06 -19.31 -5.25
N GLU A 71 1.10 -19.24 -6.17
CA GLU A 71 0.71 -20.32 -7.11
C GLU A 71 1.74 -20.61 -8.24
N GLY A 72 3.00 -20.22 -8.08
CA GLY A 72 4.06 -20.55 -9.04
C GLY A 72 3.98 -19.89 -10.43
N PHE A 73 3.05 -18.95 -10.68
CA PHE A 73 2.94 -18.27 -11.99
C PHE A 73 4.18 -17.48 -12.42
N SER A 74 5.10 -17.22 -11.50
CA SER A 74 6.40 -16.57 -11.75
C SER A 74 7.58 -17.50 -11.42
N GLU A 75 7.35 -18.81 -11.36
CA GLU A 75 8.41 -19.78 -11.12
C GLU A 75 9.47 -19.69 -12.24
N GLY A 76 10.74 -19.54 -11.85
CA GLY A 76 11.85 -19.31 -12.79
C GLY A 76 11.97 -17.87 -13.31
N ALA A 77 11.03 -16.97 -13.01
CA ALA A 77 11.19 -15.54 -13.28
C ALA A 77 12.11 -14.92 -12.22
N TYR A 78 12.96 -13.99 -12.67
CA TYR A 78 13.79 -13.17 -11.78
C TYR A 78 13.30 -11.73 -11.85
N CYS A 79 13.15 -11.10 -10.68
CA CYS A 79 12.91 -9.67 -10.59
C CYS A 79 14.27 -8.96 -10.67
N PRO A 80 14.53 -8.12 -11.70
CA PRO A 80 15.74 -7.30 -11.73
C PRO A 80 15.71 -6.29 -10.60
N LEU A 81 16.39 -6.63 -9.51
CA LEU A 81 16.65 -5.69 -8.44
C LEU A 81 17.64 -4.63 -8.98
N PRO A 82 17.36 -3.34 -8.78
CA PRO A 82 18.33 -2.30 -9.12
C PRO A 82 19.61 -2.52 -8.30
N GLU A 83 20.77 -2.22 -8.89
CA GLU A 83 22.05 -2.29 -8.18
C GLU A 83 21.96 -1.45 -6.90
N ARG A 84 22.32 -2.07 -5.78
CA ARG A 84 22.32 -1.38 -4.49
C ARG A 84 23.41 -0.31 -4.55
N PRO A 85 23.13 0.97 -4.23
CA PRO A 85 24.15 2.00 -4.25
C PRO A 85 25.32 1.61 -3.33
N GLU A 86 26.55 1.92 -3.77
CA GLU A 86 27.74 1.71 -2.96
C GLU A 86 27.56 2.40 -1.60
N ARG A 87 27.77 1.65 -0.51
CA ARG A 87 27.81 2.26 0.82
C ARG A 87 29.05 3.14 0.88
N GLU A 88 28.86 4.46 1.04
CA GLU A 88 29.93 5.35 1.46
C GLU A 88 30.52 4.80 2.78
N ARG A 89 31.83 4.57 2.78
CA ARG A 89 32.61 4.06 3.92
C ARG A 89 33.02 5.19 4.86
#